data_AF-A0A8J9W864-F1
#
_entry.id   AF-A0A8J9W864-F1
#
_cell.length_a   1.000
_cell.length_b   1.000
_cell.length_c   1.000
_cell.angle_alpha   90.00
_cell.angle_beta   90.00
_cell.angle_gamma   90.00
#
_symmetry.space_group_name_H-M   'P 1'
#
loop_
_entity.id
_entity.type
_entity.pdbx_description
1 polymer ?
#
loop_
_entity_poly.entity_id
_entity_poly.type
_entity_poly.pdbx_seq_one_letter_code
_entity_poly.pdbx_strand_id
1 'polypeptide(L)'
;MLSRKNVGWASTCNSVGQTAGYFLGYVLFLALESATFCNKYLRSEPQTQGMMTLAGFLYFWGIVFMVTTTVVWIFKRERDPRPSEVPDEQHGIVSTYLQLWDVVRLPAVKAYAIILLTHKIGFAAADAATGLKLIEKGVQRENLALLAVPLTPIQILLPFVISRYTAGPRPMDTFLKAMPFRLLLGIELAVMVFLTPYFKNDDGTFPLYYYVMIVASYSLHQVALYSMFVSTMAFHAQISDPVIGGTYMTLLNTLANLGGNWPSTFALWLVDDITWSRCDGVEGLMCGSADLNKACEIAGGTCSTWLDGYYIESAACLVIGFIWLKLSANTVRKLQNKELSAWSASS
;
A
#
# COMPACT_ATOMS: atom_id res chain seq x y z
N MET A 1 -25.27 -0.12 -1.18
CA MET A 1 -24.32 -1.06 -0.56
C MET A 1 -24.82 -2.50 -0.72
N LEU A 2 -23.93 -3.50 -0.57
CA LEU A 2 -24.32 -4.92 -0.62
C LEU A 2 -25.39 -5.23 0.44
N SER A 3 -26.22 -6.26 0.19
CA SER A 3 -27.22 -6.69 1.17
C SER A 3 -26.56 -7.01 2.52
N ARG A 4 -27.28 -6.84 3.64
CA ARG A 4 -26.75 -7.06 5.01
C ARG A 4 -26.01 -8.41 5.17
N LYS A 5 -26.48 -9.44 4.48
CA LYS A 5 -25.86 -10.79 4.48
C LYS A 5 -24.48 -10.84 3.83
N ASN A 6 -24.18 -9.91 2.91
CA ASN A 6 -22.97 -9.88 2.10
C ASN A 6 -22.07 -8.66 2.38
N VAL A 7 -22.30 -7.92 3.48
CA VAL A 7 -21.51 -6.71 3.79
C VAL A 7 -20.03 -7.03 3.95
N GLY A 8 -19.67 -8.21 4.47
CA GLY A 8 -18.28 -8.67 4.56
C GLY A 8 -17.56 -8.73 3.20
N TRP A 9 -18.29 -9.03 2.11
CA TRP A 9 -17.73 -9.08 0.75
C TRP A 9 -17.48 -7.70 0.14
N ALA A 10 -18.00 -6.62 0.74
CA ALA A 10 -17.72 -5.26 0.28
C ALA A 10 -16.21 -4.97 0.35
N SER A 11 -15.54 -5.50 1.37
CA SER A 11 -14.09 -5.41 1.52
C SER A 11 -13.33 -6.09 0.38
N THR A 12 -13.78 -7.27 -0.05
CA THR A 12 -13.21 -8.02 -1.17
C THR A 12 -13.41 -7.27 -2.49
N CYS A 13 -14.63 -6.80 -2.77
CA CYS A 13 -14.92 -6.03 -3.98
C CYS A 13 -14.06 -4.77 -4.06
N ASN A 14 -13.90 -4.07 -2.93
CA ASN A 14 -13.07 -2.88 -2.87
C ASN A 14 -11.59 -3.20 -3.14
N SER A 15 -11.05 -4.22 -2.45
CA SER A 15 -9.65 -4.63 -2.60
C SER A 15 -9.32 -5.09 -4.03
N VAL A 16 -10.19 -5.91 -4.61
CA VAL A 16 -10.02 -6.43 -5.97
C VAL A 16 -10.17 -5.32 -7.00
N GLY A 17 -11.17 -4.45 -6.84
CA GLY A 17 -11.40 -3.32 -7.74
C GLY A 17 -10.21 -2.35 -7.77
N GLN A 18 -9.68 -1.98 -6.60
CA GLN A 18 -8.48 -1.12 -6.51
C GLN A 18 -7.26 -1.78 -7.15
N THR A 19 -7.02 -3.06 -6.87
CA THR A 19 -5.86 -3.80 -7.42
C THR A 19 -5.95 -3.93 -8.94
N ALA A 20 -7.11 -4.30 -9.48
CA ALA A 20 -7.34 -4.39 -10.91
C ALA A 20 -7.21 -3.02 -11.60
N GLY A 21 -7.75 -1.97 -10.99
CA GLY A 21 -7.61 -0.59 -11.46
C GLY A 21 -6.15 -0.13 -11.50
N TYR A 22 -5.37 -0.41 -10.46
CA TYR A 22 -3.92 -0.12 -10.43
C TYR A 22 -3.17 -0.88 -11.52
N PHE A 23 -3.45 -2.16 -11.72
CA PHE A 23 -2.80 -2.95 -12.77
C PHE A 23 -3.09 -2.39 -14.17
N LEU A 24 -4.37 -2.13 -14.49
CA LEU A 24 -4.77 -1.56 -15.78
C LEU A 24 -4.26 -0.13 -15.96
N GLY A 25 -4.25 0.66 -14.89
CA GLY A 25 -3.89 2.07 -14.88
C GLY A 25 -2.39 2.34 -14.95
N TYR A 26 -1.58 1.50 -14.29
CA TYR A 26 -0.15 1.74 -14.11
C TYR A 26 0.71 0.68 -14.77
N VAL A 27 0.53 -0.60 -14.42
CA VAL A 27 1.40 -1.69 -14.89
C VAL A 27 1.23 -1.92 -16.39
N LEU A 28 -0.01 -2.03 -16.85
CA LEU A 28 -0.32 -2.18 -18.27
C LEU A 28 0.12 -0.95 -19.06
N PHE A 29 -0.09 0.25 -18.51
CA PHE A 29 0.37 1.49 -19.13
C PHE A 29 1.89 1.51 -19.32
N LEU A 30 2.67 1.29 -18.26
CA LEU A 30 4.14 1.29 -18.34
C LEU A 30 4.68 0.22 -19.31
N ALA A 31 4.05 -0.95 -19.35
CA ALA A 31 4.43 -2.00 -20.30
C ALA A 31 4.18 -1.55 -21.76
N LEU A 32 3.05 -0.91 -22.04
CA LEU A 32 2.68 -0.43 -23.38
C LEU A 32 3.44 0.85 -23.79
N GLU A 33 3.89 1.65 -22.84
CA GLU A 33 4.71 2.84 -23.07
C GLU A 33 6.18 2.48 -23.36
N SER A 34 6.71 1.42 -22.74
CA SER A 34 8.09 1.00 -22.94
C SER A 34 8.31 0.41 -24.35
N ALA A 35 9.10 1.12 -25.16
CA ALA A 35 9.52 0.64 -26.49
C ALA A 35 10.30 -0.68 -26.39
N THR A 36 11.18 -0.81 -25.39
CA THR A 36 11.98 -2.02 -25.13
C THR A 36 11.09 -3.22 -24.84
N PHE A 37 10.08 -3.04 -23.98
CA PHE A 37 9.12 -4.10 -23.68
C PHE A 37 8.29 -4.48 -24.91
N CYS A 38 7.74 -3.48 -25.61
CA CYS A 38 6.93 -3.69 -26.79
C CYS A 38 7.70 -4.42 -27.90
N ASN A 39 8.94 -4.02 -28.18
CA ASN A 39 9.78 -4.65 -29.20
C ASN A 39 10.20 -6.07 -28.83
N LYS A 40 10.31 -6.38 -27.54
CA LYS A 40 10.73 -7.70 -27.06
C LYS A 40 9.57 -8.71 -27.01
N TYR A 41 8.36 -8.27 -26.66
CA TYR A 41 7.25 -9.18 -26.36
C TYR A 41 6.01 -9.01 -27.24
N LEU A 42 5.79 -7.85 -27.86
CA LEU A 42 4.51 -7.51 -28.50
C LEU A 42 4.63 -7.19 -30.00
N ARG A 43 5.78 -6.68 -30.47
CA ARG A 43 6.03 -6.33 -31.87
C ARG A 43 6.90 -7.36 -32.56
N SER A 44 6.66 -7.51 -33.86
CA SER A 44 7.52 -8.28 -34.77
C SER A 44 8.61 -7.41 -35.42
N GLU A 45 8.39 -6.10 -35.56
CA GLU A 45 9.39 -5.13 -36.07
C GLU A 45 9.77 -4.10 -34.98
N PRO A 46 11.06 -3.86 -34.70
CA PRO A 46 11.48 -2.93 -33.66
C PRO A 46 11.18 -1.47 -34.02
N GLN A 47 10.58 -0.72 -33.08
CA GLN A 47 10.39 0.73 -33.21
C GLN A 47 10.88 1.47 -31.97
N THR A 48 11.20 2.76 -32.11
CA THR A 48 11.79 3.58 -31.03
C THR A 48 10.79 4.07 -29.99
N GLN A 49 9.48 4.00 -30.27
CA GLN A 49 8.42 4.48 -29.36
C GLN A 49 7.58 3.31 -28.83
N GLY A 50 6.97 3.47 -27.65
CA GLY A 50 5.98 2.52 -27.13
C GLY A 50 4.77 2.35 -28.05
N MET A 51 3.94 1.35 -27.78
CA MET A 51 2.66 1.19 -28.50
C MET A 51 1.62 2.22 -28.08
N MET A 52 1.71 2.75 -26.86
CA MET A 52 0.85 3.82 -26.37
C MET A 52 1.67 4.93 -25.76
N THR A 53 1.26 6.17 -26.01
CA THR A 53 1.76 7.36 -25.31
C THR A 53 0.86 7.68 -24.12
N LEU A 54 1.38 8.43 -23.14
CA LEU A 54 0.57 8.93 -22.02
C LEU A 54 -0.66 9.70 -22.50
N ALA A 55 -0.51 10.57 -23.50
CA ALA A 55 -1.61 11.34 -24.06
C ALA A 55 -2.69 10.43 -24.69
N GLY A 56 -2.28 9.42 -25.46
CA GLY A 56 -3.21 8.45 -26.05
C GLY A 56 -3.94 7.61 -24.99
N PHE A 57 -3.23 7.20 -23.93
CA PHE A 57 -3.81 6.48 -22.80
C PHE A 57 -4.87 7.30 -22.07
N LEU A 58 -4.56 8.56 -21.73
CA LEU A 58 -5.51 9.47 -21.06
C LEU A 58 -6.72 9.78 -21.94
N TYR A 59 -6.52 9.96 -23.25
CA TYR A 59 -7.61 10.18 -24.20
C TYR A 59 -8.57 8.98 -24.26
N PHE A 60 -8.04 7.76 -24.36
CA PHE A 60 -8.83 6.53 -24.34
C PHE A 60 -9.67 6.40 -23.06
N TRP A 61 -9.03 6.53 -21.89
CA TRP A 61 -9.74 6.44 -20.61
C TRP A 61 -10.72 7.58 -20.39
N GLY A 62 -10.45 8.77 -20.95
CA GLY A 62 -11.39 9.89 -20.97
C GLY A 62 -12.68 9.56 -21.72
N ILE A 63 -12.59 8.91 -22.89
CA ILE A 63 -13.77 8.44 -23.64
C ILE A 63 -14.52 7.38 -22.83
N VAL A 64 -13.82 6.38 -22.29
CA VAL A 64 -14.43 5.32 -21.46
C VAL A 64 -15.17 5.93 -20.26
N PHE A 65 -14.57 6.92 -19.60
CA PHE A 65 -15.19 7.63 -18.49
C PHE A 65 -16.46 8.38 -18.88
N MET A 66 -16.44 9.10 -20.01
CA MET A 66 -17.64 9.80 -20.51
C MET A 66 -18.76 8.81 -20.85
N VAL A 67 -18.44 7.74 -21.60
CA VAL A 67 -19.42 6.71 -21.99
C VAL A 67 -20.03 6.04 -20.77
N THR A 68 -19.20 5.59 -19.82
CA THR A 68 -19.69 4.93 -18.61
C THR A 68 -20.54 5.86 -17.75
N THR A 69 -20.16 7.13 -17.60
CA THR A 69 -20.94 8.12 -16.85
C THR A 69 -22.29 8.38 -17.51
N THR A 70 -22.34 8.51 -18.85
CA THR A 70 -23.60 8.68 -19.59
C THR A 70 -24.49 7.45 -19.47
N VAL A 71 -23.93 6.24 -19.55
CA VAL A 71 -24.69 4.99 -19.34
C VAL A 71 -25.28 4.95 -17.93
N VAL A 72 -24.49 5.26 -16.89
CA VAL A 72 -25.01 5.32 -15.51
C VAL A 72 -26.12 6.36 -15.39
N TRP A 73 -25.92 7.55 -15.96
CA TRP A 73 -26.92 8.62 -15.93
C TRP A 73 -28.26 8.23 -16.58
N ILE A 74 -28.23 7.50 -17.71
CA ILE A 74 -29.45 7.09 -18.42
C ILE A 74 -30.14 5.91 -17.72
N PHE A 75 -29.37 4.89 -17.29
CA PHE A 75 -29.94 3.61 -16.86
C PHE A 75 -30.10 3.47 -15.34
N LYS A 76 -29.31 4.21 -14.54
CA LYS A 76 -29.38 4.10 -13.08
C LYS A 76 -30.42 5.07 -12.53
N ARG A 77 -31.64 4.56 -12.31
CA ARG A 77 -32.62 5.26 -11.47
C ARG A 77 -32.31 5.07 -9.99
N GLU A 78 -32.41 6.17 -9.25
CA GLU A 78 -32.51 6.16 -7.80
C GLU A 78 -33.82 5.49 -7.40
N ARG A 79 -33.81 4.83 -6.26
CA ARG A 79 -34.97 4.13 -5.73
C ARG A 79 -35.59 5.04 -4.68
N ASP A 80 -36.90 5.25 -4.72
CA ASP A 80 -37.57 6.05 -3.70
C ASP A 80 -37.28 5.48 -2.30
N PRO A 81 -37.03 6.34 -1.30
CA PRO A 81 -36.79 5.92 0.07
C PRO A 81 -37.92 5.03 0.56
N ARG A 82 -37.60 3.91 1.21
CA ARG A 82 -38.64 3.09 1.84
C ARG A 82 -39.23 3.88 3.01
N PRO A 83 -40.52 3.74 3.33
CA PRO A 83 -41.14 4.44 4.48
C PRO A 83 -40.59 4.05 5.87
N SER A 84 -39.58 3.18 5.94
CA SER A 84 -38.82 2.80 7.15
C SER A 84 -37.41 3.42 7.20
N GLU A 85 -37.02 4.14 6.14
CA GLU A 85 -35.84 4.98 6.10
C GLU A 85 -36.31 6.38 6.54
N VAL A 86 -35.70 6.92 7.60
CA VAL A 86 -35.94 8.29 8.09
C VAL A 86 -35.90 9.24 6.88
N PRO A 87 -36.82 10.22 6.75
CA PRO A 87 -36.91 11.02 5.54
C PRO A 87 -35.54 11.62 5.19
N ASP A 88 -35.00 11.21 4.03
CA ASP A 88 -33.74 11.71 3.45
C ASP A 88 -33.84 13.20 3.07
N GLU A 89 -35.02 13.80 3.22
CA GLU A 89 -35.35 15.14 2.74
C GLU A 89 -34.73 16.30 3.54
N GLN A 90 -33.94 16.07 4.61
CA GLN A 90 -33.37 17.19 5.40
C GLN A 90 -31.94 17.02 5.94
N HIS A 91 -31.09 16.15 5.40
CA HIS A 91 -29.66 16.24 5.71
C HIS A 91 -28.97 17.25 4.79
N GLY A 92 -29.12 18.54 5.11
CA GLY A 92 -28.27 19.56 4.51
C GLY A 92 -26.79 19.22 4.66
N ILE A 93 -25.94 19.69 3.75
CA ILE A 93 -24.49 19.42 3.77
C ILE A 93 -23.89 19.67 5.17
N VAL A 94 -24.31 20.75 5.82
CA VAL A 94 -23.89 21.10 7.19
C VAL A 94 -24.30 20.04 8.21
N SER A 95 -25.52 19.50 8.13
CA SER A 95 -25.99 18.42 9.01
C SER A 95 -25.13 17.18 8.88
N THR A 96 -24.73 16.83 7.65
CA THR A 96 -23.82 15.69 7.41
C THR A 96 -22.44 15.92 8.04
N TYR A 97 -21.88 17.12 7.95
CA TYR A 97 -20.61 17.46 8.61
C TYR A 97 -20.72 17.41 10.14
N LEU A 98 -21.82 17.89 10.71
CA LEU A 98 -22.07 17.84 12.16
C LEU A 98 -22.19 16.38 12.65
N GLN A 99 -22.92 15.53 11.94
CA GLN A 99 -23.00 14.10 12.25
C GLN A 99 -21.63 13.41 12.17
N LEU A 100 -20.83 13.71 11.14
CA LEU A 100 -19.47 13.17 11.03
C LEU A 100 -18.59 13.61 12.21
N TRP A 101 -18.75 14.86 12.65
CA TRP A 101 -18.05 15.38 13.82
C TRP A 101 -18.44 14.65 15.11
N ASP A 102 -19.72 14.32 15.26
CA ASP A 102 -20.20 13.52 16.40
C ASP A 102 -19.64 12.09 16.37
N VAL A 103 -19.55 11.47 15.19
CA VAL A 103 -18.86 10.17 15.01
C VAL A 103 -17.40 10.25 15.41
N VAL A 104 -16.65 11.27 14.96
CA VAL A 104 -15.24 11.46 15.33
C VAL A 104 -15.08 11.67 16.84
N ARG A 105 -16.10 12.22 17.52
CA ARG A 105 -16.07 12.41 18.97
C ARG A 105 -16.21 11.11 19.76
N LEU A 106 -16.75 10.05 19.16
CA LEU A 106 -16.94 8.76 19.83
C LEU A 106 -15.60 8.18 20.33
N PRO A 107 -15.54 7.66 21.57
CA PRO A 107 -14.30 7.14 22.13
C PRO A 107 -13.79 5.90 21.37
N ALA A 108 -14.69 5.09 20.82
CA ALA A 108 -14.31 3.93 19.99
C ALA A 108 -13.63 4.38 18.69
N VAL A 109 -14.16 5.41 18.03
CA VAL A 109 -13.62 5.97 16.79
C VAL A 109 -12.27 6.64 17.04
N LYS A 110 -12.12 7.42 18.11
CA LYS A 110 -10.82 8.01 18.49
C LYS A 110 -9.75 6.95 18.73
N ALA A 111 -10.07 5.92 19.51
CA ALA A 111 -9.14 4.83 19.79
C ALA A 111 -8.75 4.08 18.51
N TYR A 112 -9.73 3.85 17.62
CA TYR A 112 -9.48 3.21 16.33
C TYR A 112 -8.70 4.11 15.36
N ALA A 113 -8.94 5.42 15.35
CA ALA A 113 -8.17 6.37 14.56
C ALA A 113 -6.69 6.37 14.95
N ILE A 114 -6.37 6.31 16.25
CA ILE A 114 -4.99 6.16 16.72
C ILE A 114 -4.37 4.87 16.19
N ILE A 115 -5.10 3.75 16.21
CA ILE A 115 -4.65 2.47 15.65
C ILE A 115 -4.37 2.61 14.15
N LEU A 116 -5.29 3.18 13.39
CA LEU A 116 -5.14 3.40 11.95
C LEU A 116 -3.90 4.26 11.62
N LEU A 117 -3.65 5.31 12.41
CA LEU A 117 -2.52 6.21 12.22
C LEU A 117 -1.17 5.62 12.61
N THR A 118 -1.12 4.61 13.49
CA THR A 118 0.15 4.14 14.08
C THR A 118 0.54 2.72 13.70
N HIS A 119 -0.39 1.85 13.31
CA HIS A 119 -0.08 0.42 13.07
C HIS A 119 0.89 0.17 11.91
N LYS A 120 1.03 1.12 10.97
CA LYS A 120 1.93 0.97 9.80
C LYS A 120 3.36 1.43 10.04
N ILE A 121 3.67 2.05 11.19
CA ILE A 121 5.03 2.53 11.51
C ILE A 121 6.04 1.38 11.42
N GLY A 122 5.66 0.18 11.88
CA GLY A 122 6.55 -0.98 11.85
C GLY A 122 6.86 -1.52 10.44
N PHE A 123 6.19 -1.03 9.40
CA PHE A 123 6.41 -1.43 8.01
C PHE A 123 7.01 -0.31 7.16
N ALA A 124 7.26 0.88 7.72
CA ALA A 124 7.59 2.08 6.96
C ALA A 124 8.85 1.90 6.10
N ALA A 125 9.96 1.46 6.69
CA ALA A 125 11.20 1.19 5.96
C ALA A 125 11.02 0.09 4.89
N ALA A 126 10.34 -1.00 5.24
CA ALA A 126 10.13 -2.14 4.33
C ALA A 126 9.26 -1.76 3.12
N ASP A 127 8.16 -1.04 3.33
CA ASP A 127 7.23 -0.66 2.27
C ASP A 127 7.78 0.49 1.40
N ALA A 128 8.49 1.46 1.99
CA ALA A 128 8.91 2.68 1.28
C ALA A 128 10.32 2.60 0.66
N ALA A 129 11.29 2.00 1.36
CA ALA A 129 12.71 2.09 0.98
C ALA A 129 13.23 0.85 0.23
N THR A 130 12.68 -0.34 0.47
CA THR A 130 13.20 -1.61 -0.13
C THR A 130 13.31 -1.55 -1.65
N GLY A 131 12.28 -1.07 -2.34
CA GLY A 131 12.29 -0.97 -3.80
C GLY A 131 13.36 -0.01 -4.33
N LEU A 132 13.56 1.12 -3.65
CA LEU A 132 14.61 2.09 -3.97
C LEU A 132 15.99 1.50 -3.75
N LYS A 133 16.19 0.80 -2.63
CA LYS A 133 17.46 0.17 -2.28
C LYS A 133 17.84 -0.96 -3.24
N LEU A 134 16.88 -1.74 -3.75
CA LEU A 134 17.15 -2.71 -4.82
C LEU A 134 17.65 -2.02 -6.11
N ILE A 135 17.10 -0.86 -6.46
CA ILE A 135 17.56 -0.05 -7.60
C ILE A 135 18.98 0.46 -7.35
N GLU A 136 19.27 1.00 -6.16
CA GLU A 136 20.61 1.44 -5.78
C GLU A 136 21.66 0.32 -5.84
N LYS A 137 21.28 -0.92 -5.52
CA LYS A 137 22.16 -2.10 -5.66
C LYS A 137 22.32 -2.62 -7.10
N GLY A 138 21.69 -1.96 -8.07
CA GLY A 138 21.87 -2.19 -9.50
C GLY A 138 20.74 -2.95 -10.19
N VAL A 139 19.65 -3.29 -9.49
CA VAL A 139 18.50 -3.91 -10.15
C VAL A 139 17.80 -2.87 -11.02
N GLN A 140 17.72 -3.12 -12.33
CA GLN A 140 17.07 -2.21 -13.26
C GLN A 140 15.60 -1.98 -12.87
N ARG A 141 15.17 -0.71 -12.87
CA ARG A 141 13.80 -0.30 -12.55
C ARG A 141 12.75 -1.02 -13.39
N GLU A 142 13.05 -1.24 -14.66
CA GLU A 142 12.19 -1.99 -15.59
C GLU A 142 11.96 -3.44 -15.12
N ASN A 143 13.02 -4.12 -14.68
CA ASN A 143 12.92 -5.50 -14.21
C ASN A 143 12.13 -5.61 -12.91
N LEU A 144 12.24 -4.62 -12.01
CA LEU A 144 11.39 -4.54 -10.81
C LEU A 144 9.91 -4.30 -11.17
N ALA A 145 9.64 -3.42 -12.14
CA ALA A 145 8.27 -3.20 -12.62
C ALA A 145 7.67 -4.47 -13.24
N LEU A 146 8.49 -5.27 -13.93
CA LEU A 146 8.06 -6.55 -14.48
C LEU A 146 7.71 -7.59 -13.41
N LEU A 147 8.23 -7.48 -12.18
CA LEU A 147 7.81 -8.35 -11.06
C LEU A 147 6.35 -8.12 -10.67
N ALA A 148 5.77 -6.95 -10.97
CA ALA A 148 4.36 -6.71 -10.73
C ALA A 148 3.46 -7.64 -11.56
N VAL A 149 3.90 -8.05 -12.75
CA VAL A 149 3.12 -8.90 -13.67
C VAL A 149 2.75 -10.25 -13.06
N PRO A 150 3.67 -11.07 -12.52
CA PRO A 150 3.31 -12.31 -11.82
C PRO A 150 2.64 -12.06 -10.46
N LEU A 151 2.91 -10.93 -9.81
CA LEU A 151 2.32 -10.60 -8.51
C LEU A 151 0.85 -10.18 -8.62
N THR A 152 0.44 -9.47 -9.67
CA THR A 152 -0.94 -8.96 -9.78
C THR A 152 -2.02 -10.06 -9.78
N PRO A 153 -1.90 -11.17 -10.54
CA PRO A 153 -2.89 -12.25 -10.46
C PRO A 153 -3.02 -12.78 -9.03
N ILE A 154 -1.90 -12.92 -8.32
CA ILE A 154 -1.88 -13.32 -6.91
C ILE A 154 -2.64 -12.28 -6.08
N GLN A 155 -2.38 -10.98 -6.26
CA GLN A 155 -3.07 -9.90 -5.54
C GLN A 155 -4.58 -9.81 -5.84
N ILE A 156 -5.03 -10.18 -7.04
CA ILE A 156 -6.45 -10.23 -7.40
C ILE A 156 -7.12 -11.45 -6.77
N LEU A 157 -6.46 -12.61 -6.79
CA LEU A 157 -7.02 -13.88 -6.28
C LEU A 157 -6.98 -13.99 -4.75
N LEU A 158 -5.93 -13.44 -4.12
CA LEU A 158 -5.72 -13.54 -2.67
C LEU A 158 -6.91 -13.01 -1.84
N PRO A 159 -7.50 -11.83 -2.12
CA PRO A 159 -8.66 -11.34 -1.40
C PRO A 159 -9.86 -12.29 -1.45
N PHE A 160 -10.07 -13.03 -2.55
CA PHE A 160 -11.16 -14.03 -2.64
C PHE A 160 -10.87 -15.26 -1.78
N VAL A 161 -9.61 -15.68 -1.66
CA VAL A 161 -9.21 -16.81 -0.82
C VAL A 161 -9.22 -16.44 0.66
N ILE A 162 -8.84 -15.20 0.97
CA ILE A 162 -8.75 -14.65 2.33
C ILE A 162 -10.12 -14.22 2.84
N SER A 163 -11.06 -13.83 1.95
CA SER A 163 -12.38 -13.32 2.34
C SER A 163 -13.16 -14.28 3.23
N ARG A 164 -13.03 -15.60 3.04
CA ARG A 164 -13.68 -16.59 3.91
C ARG A 164 -13.22 -16.53 5.37
N TYR A 165 -12.00 -16.04 5.62
CA TYR A 165 -11.42 -15.87 6.95
C TYR A 165 -11.60 -14.46 7.51
N THR A 166 -11.87 -13.46 6.67
CA THR A 166 -12.05 -12.06 7.08
C THR A 166 -13.50 -11.60 7.08
N ALA A 167 -14.41 -12.28 6.36
CA ALA A 167 -15.84 -11.97 6.34
C ALA A 167 -16.58 -12.44 7.61
N GLY A 168 -15.89 -13.11 8.53
CA GLY A 168 -16.45 -13.51 9.82
C GLY A 168 -16.70 -12.33 10.78
N PRO A 169 -17.24 -12.60 11.99
CA PRO A 169 -17.56 -11.57 12.98
C PRO A 169 -16.32 -10.95 13.65
N ARG A 170 -15.13 -11.48 13.39
CA ARG A 170 -13.88 -11.09 14.06
C ARG A 170 -12.71 -10.86 13.07
N PRO A 171 -12.81 -9.87 12.16
CA PRO A 171 -11.78 -9.61 11.15
C PRO A 171 -10.44 -9.16 11.73
N MET A 172 -10.43 -8.42 12.84
CA MET A 172 -9.21 -7.90 13.47
C MET A 172 -8.36 -8.99 14.13
N ASP A 173 -8.91 -10.18 14.41
CA ASP A 173 -8.08 -11.31 14.86
C ASP A 173 -7.16 -11.80 13.73
N THR A 174 -7.63 -11.80 12.49
CA THR A 174 -6.81 -12.10 11.30
C THR A 174 -5.74 -11.04 11.09
N PHE A 175 -6.09 -9.75 11.27
CA PHE A 175 -5.13 -8.65 11.26
C PHE A 175 -3.99 -8.85 12.28
N LEU A 176 -4.33 -9.13 13.54
CA LEU A 176 -3.33 -9.32 14.61
C LEU A 176 -2.45 -10.55 14.39
N LYS A 177 -2.99 -11.63 13.80
CA LYS A 177 -2.23 -12.83 13.45
C LYS A 177 -1.30 -12.62 12.26
N ALA A 178 -1.71 -11.84 11.26
CA ALA A 178 -0.90 -11.57 10.07
C ALA A 178 0.24 -10.57 10.33
N MET A 179 0.04 -9.63 11.27
CA MET A 179 1.02 -8.60 11.62
C MET A 179 2.44 -9.11 11.94
N PRO A 180 2.65 -10.10 12.83
CA PRO A 180 4.01 -10.59 13.13
C PRO A 180 4.68 -11.25 11.92
N PHE A 181 3.94 -11.97 11.08
CA PHE A 181 4.50 -12.54 9.84
C PHE A 181 4.95 -11.43 8.89
N ARG A 182 4.12 -10.38 8.73
CA ARG A 182 4.49 -9.24 7.89
C ARG A 182 5.74 -8.53 8.40
N LEU A 183 5.87 -8.35 9.72
CA LEU A 183 7.02 -7.70 10.35
C LEU A 183 8.31 -8.48 10.08
N LEU A 184 8.28 -9.81 10.21
CA LEU A 184 9.42 -10.68 9.94
C LEU A 184 9.77 -10.71 8.45
N LEU A 185 8.78 -10.73 7.57
CA LEU A 185 8.99 -10.65 6.11
C LEU A 185 9.61 -9.31 5.69
N GLY A 186 9.35 -8.22 6.43
CA GLY A 186 10.04 -6.94 6.22
C GLY A 186 11.55 -7.02 6.44
N ILE A 187 11.99 -7.80 7.45
CA ILE A 187 13.42 -8.05 7.69
C ILE A 187 14.01 -8.99 6.66
N GLU A 188 13.26 -10.01 6.25
CA GLU A 188 13.68 -10.90 5.16
C GLU A 188 13.91 -10.13 3.86
N LEU A 189 13.04 -9.16 3.52
CA LEU A 189 13.27 -8.22 2.41
C LEU A 189 14.53 -7.36 2.60
N ALA A 190 14.80 -6.86 3.82
CA ALA A 190 16.02 -6.11 4.10
C ALA A 190 17.28 -7.00 3.94
N VAL A 191 17.24 -8.24 4.42
CA VAL A 191 18.31 -9.23 4.21
C VAL A 191 18.49 -9.51 2.72
N MET A 192 17.41 -9.58 1.95
CA MET A 192 17.48 -9.75 0.51
C MET A 192 18.20 -8.59 -0.19
N VAL A 193 17.91 -7.34 0.20
CA VAL A 193 18.62 -6.14 -0.27
C VAL A 193 20.12 -6.22 0.08
N PHE A 194 20.45 -6.68 1.29
CA PHE A 194 21.83 -6.87 1.72
C PHE A 194 22.57 -7.91 0.87
N LEU A 195 21.90 -9.02 0.54
CA LEU A 195 22.49 -10.09 -0.26
C LEU A 195 22.53 -9.78 -1.76
N THR A 196 21.78 -8.78 -2.23
CA THR A 196 21.66 -8.42 -3.66
C THR A 196 23.02 -8.31 -4.37
N PRO A 197 24.04 -7.60 -3.84
CA PRO A 197 25.32 -7.43 -4.54
C PRO A 197 26.06 -8.75 -4.81
N TYR A 198 25.87 -9.78 -3.98
CA TYR A 198 26.53 -11.09 -4.14
C TYR A 198 25.95 -11.91 -5.28
N PHE A 199 24.74 -11.58 -5.74
CA PHE A 199 24.08 -12.22 -6.89
C PHE A 199 24.33 -11.49 -8.21
N LYS A 200 25.11 -10.41 -8.20
CA LYS A 200 25.44 -9.63 -9.39
C LYS A 200 26.49 -10.37 -10.22
N ASN A 201 26.20 -10.63 -11.49
CA ASN A 201 27.16 -11.21 -12.43
C ASN A 201 28.22 -10.17 -12.84
N ASP A 202 29.33 -10.61 -13.42
CA ASP A 202 30.42 -9.75 -13.90
C ASP A 202 29.93 -8.71 -14.94
N ASP A 203 28.92 -9.06 -15.74
CA ASP A 203 28.27 -8.16 -16.72
C ASP A 203 27.34 -7.11 -16.07
N GLY A 204 27.21 -7.12 -14.74
CA GLY A 204 26.31 -6.26 -13.98
C GLY A 204 24.83 -6.65 -14.03
N THR A 205 24.52 -7.78 -14.67
CA THR A 205 23.16 -8.35 -14.72
C THR A 205 22.89 -9.28 -13.54
N PHE A 206 21.62 -9.57 -13.28
CA PHE A 206 21.21 -10.55 -12.28
C PHE A 206 20.70 -11.82 -12.95
N PRO A 207 21.03 -13.01 -12.40
CA PRO A 207 20.57 -14.27 -12.94
C PRO A 207 19.07 -14.48 -12.66
N LEU A 208 18.41 -15.32 -13.50
CA LEU A 208 16.96 -15.56 -13.41
C LEU A 208 16.53 -16.08 -12.04
N TYR A 209 17.33 -16.95 -11.41
CA TYR A 209 16.98 -17.51 -10.10
C TYR A 209 16.86 -16.43 -9.02
N TYR A 210 17.65 -15.34 -9.12
CA TYR A 210 17.57 -14.22 -8.19
C TYR A 210 16.21 -13.50 -8.31
N TYR A 211 15.74 -13.27 -9.55
CA TYR A 211 14.40 -12.72 -9.78
C TYR A 211 13.29 -13.64 -9.29
N VAL A 212 13.43 -14.97 -9.46
CA VAL A 212 12.47 -15.94 -8.90
C VAL A 212 12.42 -15.87 -7.38
N MET A 213 13.58 -15.73 -6.71
CA MET A 213 13.61 -15.51 -5.26
C MET A 213 12.91 -14.21 -4.87
N ILE A 214 13.10 -13.11 -5.62
CA ILE A 214 12.43 -11.82 -5.32
C ILE A 214 10.93 -12.01 -5.42
N VAL A 215 10.45 -12.61 -6.52
CA VAL A 215 9.02 -12.86 -6.73
C VAL A 215 8.46 -13.73 -5.61
N ALA A 216 9.16 -14.78 -5.18
CA ALA A 216 8.73 -15.64 -4.09
C ALA A 216 8.62 -14.89 -2.75
N SER A 217 9.66 -14.14 -2.38
CA SER A 217 9.70 -13.30 -1.18
C SER A 217 8.56 -12.26 -1.16
N TYR A 218 8.44 -11.48 -2.24
CA TYR A 218 7.36 -10.51 -2.38
C TYR A 218 5.98 -11.18 -2.37
N SER A 219 5.82 -12.36 -2.98
CA SER A 219 4.54 -13.08 -2.94
C SER A 219 4.15 -13.44 -1.51
N LEU A 220 5.09 -13.92 -0.68
CA LEU A 220 4.84 -14.20 0.73
C LEU A 220 4.51 -12.92 1.50
N HIS A 221 5.26 -11.83 1.28
CA HIS A 221 4.98 -10.53 1.87
C HIS A 221 3.56 -10.03 1.51
N GLN A 222 3.14 -10.19 0.25
CA GLN A 222 1.81 -9.79 -0.23
C GLN A 222 0.69 -10.55 0.49
N VAL A 223 0.86 -11.84 0.79
CA VAL A 223 -0.16 -12.61 1.54
C VAL A 223 -0.42 -11.97 2.91
N ALA A 224 0.63 -11.60 3.64
CA ALA A 224 0.51 -10.99 4.95
C ALA A 224 -0.08 -9.56 4.87
N LEU A 225 0.39 -8.76 3.90
CA LEU A 225 -0.11 -7.41 3.63
C LEU A 225 -1.61 -7.42 3.30
N TYR A 226 -2.04 -8.24 2.34
CA TYR A 226 -3.45 -8.31 1.94
C TYR A 226 -4.34 -8.91 3.03
N SER A 227 -3.83 -9.85 3.84
CA SER A 227 -4.56 -10.36 5.00
C SER A 227 -4.89 -9.24 5.99
N MET A 228 -3.94 -8.34 6.26
CA MET A 228 -4.19 -7.16 7.10
C MET A 228 -5.14 -6.18 6.42
N PHE A 229 -4.91 -5.85 5.14
CA PHE A 229 -5.71 -4.87 4.41
C PHE A 229 -7.19 -5.28 4.32
N VAL A 230 -7.48 -6.50 3.88
CA VAL A 230 -8.85 -7.01 3.75
C VAL A 230 -9.53 -7.07 5.13
N SER A 231 -8.80 -7.44 6.18
CA SER A 231 -9.32 -7.44 7.56
C SER A 231 -9.75 -6.04 8.01
N THR A 232 -8.91 -5.03 7.78
CA THR A 232 -9.21 -3.62 8.11
C THR A 232 -10.45 -3.14 7.35
N MET A 233 -10.53 -3.43 6.05
CA MET A 233 -11.68 -3.05 5.23
C MET A 233 -12.97 -3.78 5.61
N ALA A 234 -12.87 -5.06 6.02
CA ALA A 234 -14.01 -5.81 6.55
C ALA A 234 -14.49 -5.20 7.87
N PHE A 235 -13.59 -4.80 8.75
CA PHE A 235 -13.93 -4.11 9.99
C PHE A 235 -14.58 -2.75 9.73
N HIS A 236 -14.04 -1.94 8.80
CA HIS A 236 -14.65 -0.66 8.40
C HIS A 236 -16.09 -0.86 7.92
N ALA A 237 -16.34 -1.87 7.10
CA ALA A 237 -17.66 -2.19 6.60
C ALA A 237 -18.63 -2.68 7.70
N GLN A 238 -18.12 -3.31 8.76
CA GLN A 238 -18.92 -3.78 9.90
C GLN A 238 -19.29 -2.65 10.87
N ILE A 239 -18.36 -1.71 11.15
CA ILE A 239 -18.58 -0.64 12.14
C ILE A 239 -19.25 0.62 11.58
N SER A 240 -19.29 0.77 10.26
CA SER A 240 -19.87 1.94 9.62
C SER A 240 -21.40 1.88 9.68
N ASP A 241 -22.01 2.89 10.28
CA ASP A 241 -23.46 3.04 10.41
C ASP A 241 -24.16 2.97 9.03
N PRO A 242 -25.26 2.20 8.86
CA PRO A 242 -25.98 2.13 7.58
C PRO A 242 -26.49 3.46 7.04
N VAL A 243 -26.79 4.44 7.90
CA VAL A 243 -27.37 5.74 7.51
C VAL A 243 -26.30 6.64 6.89
N ILE A 244 -25.11 6.71 7.48
CA ILE A 244 -23.98 7.54 7.03
C ILE A 244 -22.77 6.71 6.55
N GLY A 245 -23.02 5.46 6.14
CA GLY A 245 -21.97 4.46 5.95
C GLY A 245 -20.96 4.83 4.88
N GLY A 246 -21.38 5.56 3.84
CA GLY A 246 -20.48 6.06 2.79
C GLY A 246 -19.47 7.07 3.34
N THR A 247 -19.95 8.12 4.01
CA THR A 247 -19.11 9.18 4.58
C THR A 247 -18.21 8.66 5.69
N TYR A 248 -18.75 7.78 6.56
CA TYR A 248 -17.99 7.19 7.65
C TYR A 248 -16.89 6.24 7.14
N MET A 249 -17.20 5.34 6.19
CA MET A 249 -16.19 4.47 5.59
C MET A 249 -15.09 5.29 4.89
N THR A 250 -15.46 6.40 4.26
CA THR A 250 -14.49 7.33 3.63
C THR A 250 -13.56 7.95 4.67
N LEU A 251 -14.08 8.45 5.79
CA LEU A 251 -13.26 8.98 6.88
C LEU A 251 -12.24 7.95 7.39
N LEU A 252 -12.66 6.71 7.65
CA LEU A 252 -11.79 5.65 8.12
C LEU A 252 -10.70 5.29 7.10
N ASN A 253 -11.05 5.26 5.82
CA ASN A 253 -10.07 5.02 4.75
C ASN A 253 -9.07 6.19 4.64
N THR A 254 -9.51 7.44 4.81
CA THR A 254 -8.63 8.60 4.85
C THR A 254 -7.63 8.50 5.99
N LEU A 255 -8.07 8.13 7.20
CA LEU A 255 -7.18 7.90 8.35
C LEU A 255 -6.20 6.75 8.09
N ALA A 256 -6.65 5.65 7.48
CA ALA A 256 -5.82 4.50 7.15
C ALA A 256 -4.76 4.80 6.07
N ASN A 257 -5.09 5.68 5.11
CA ASN A 257 -4.16 6.16 4.09
C ASN A 257 -3.14 7.13 4.68
N LEU A 258 -3.60 8.09 5.48
CA LEU A 258 -2.72 9.01 6.20
C LEU A 258 -1.73 8.25 7.07
N GLY A 259 -2.22 7.26 7.83
CA GLY A 259 -1.42 6.37 8.67
C GLY A 259 -0.38 5.53 7.92
N GLY A 260 -0.49 5.38 6.60
CA GLY A 260 0.54 4.74 5.77
C GLY A 260 1.52 5.73 5.15
N ASN A 261 1.05 6.90 4.76
CA ASN A 261 1.87 7.90 4.09
C ASN A 261 2.84 8.59 5.06
N TRP A 262 2.37 9.05 6.22
CA TRP A 262 3.25 9.81 7.13
C TRP A 262 4.44 8.98 7.65
N PRO A 263 4.32 7.69 8.03
CA PRO A 263 5.49 6.91 8.44
C PRO A 263 6.43 6.66 7.26
N SER A 264 5.90 6.40 6.06
CA SER A 264 6.71 6.15 4.87
C SER A 264 7.50 7.39 4.44
N THR A 265 6.89 8.57 4.50
CA THR A 265 7.58 9.84 4.25
C THR A 265 8.65 10.11 5.30
N PHE A 266 8.33 9.89 6.57
CA PHE A 266 9.29 10.07 7.66
C PHE A 266 10.47 9.09 7.54
N ALA A 267 10.19 7.83 7.18
CA ALA A 267 11.19 6.81 6.93
C ALA A 267 12.19 7.24 5.86
N LEU A 268 11.69 7.56 4.67
CA LEU A 268 12.52 8.00 3.55
C LEU A 268 13.35 9.24 3.87
N TRP A 269 12.79 10.20 4.60
CA TRP A 269 13.53 11.37 5.05
C TRP A 269 14.63 11.02 6.05
N LEU A 270 14.36 10.10 6.98
CA LEU A 270 15.30 9.72 8.02
C LEU A 270 16.48 8.89 7.49
N VAL A 271 16.29 8.05 6.46
CA VAL A 271 17.33 7.16 5.90
C VAL A 271 18.63 7.90 5.63
N ASP A 272 18.56 9.06 4.99
CA ASP A 272 19.75 9.83 4.60
C ASP A 272 20.51 10.36 5.82
N ASP A 273 19.80 10.84 6.85
CA ASP A 273 20.38 11.39 8.08
C ASP A 273 21.09 10.33 8.93
N ILE A 274 20.61 9.08 8.90
CA ILE A 274 21.22 7.97 9.65
C ILE A 274 22.21 7.14 8.80
N THR A 275 22.42 7.51 7.53
CA THR A 275 23.36 6.83 6.64
C THR A 275 24.77 7.38 6.82
N TRP A 276 25.72 6.49 7.10
CA TRP A 276 27.14 6.86 7.20
C TRP A 276 27.91 6.43 5.95
N SER A 277 28.39 7.42 5.20
CA SER A 277 29.22 7.21 4.02
C SER A 277 30.59 7.89 4.17
N ARG A 278 31.62 7.26 3.63
CA ARG A 278 33.01 7.74 3.68
C ARG A 278 33.59 7.84 2.26
N CYS A 279 34.52 8.76 2.07
CA CYS A 279 35.27 8.84 0.83
C CYS A 279 36.47 7.88 0.93
N ASP A 280 36.43 6.75 0.21
CA ASP A 280 37.60 5.88 0.12
C ASP A 280 38.62 6.51 -0.83
N GLY A 281 39.88 6.64 -0.38
CA GLY A 281 40.99 7.21 -1.15
C GLY A 281 41.42 8.62 -0.72
N VAL A 282 40.64 9.32 0.11
CA VAL A 282 40.97 10.66 0.62
C VAL A 282 40.64 10.75 2.11
N GLU A 283 41.66 10.87 2.96
CA GLU A 283 41.46 11.00 4.41
C GLU A 283 40.79 12.36 4.75
N GLY A 284 39.73 12.30 5.57
CA GLY A 284 39.06 13.49 6.10
C GLY A 284 37.85 13.98 5.30
N LEU A 285 37.55 13.41 4.13
CA LEU A 285 36.30 13.70 3.40
C LEU A 285 35.19 12.68 3.72
N MET A 286 33.99 13.18 4.00
CA MET A 286 32.79 12.37 4.17
C MET A 286 31.88 12.48 2.95
N CYS A 287 31.06 11.45 2.75
CA CYS A 287 30.03 11.42 1.72
C CYS A 287 28.66 11.45 2.41
N GLY A 288 27.64 12.01 1.76
CA GLY A 288 26.30 12.07 2.37
C GLY A 288 25.36 13.08 1.72
N SER A 289 25.87 14.19 1.21
CA SER A 289 25.11 15.12 0.37
C SER A 289 25.62 15.09 -1.07
N ALA A 290 24.78 15.49 -2.04
CA ALA A 290 25.17 15.54 -3.45
C ALA A 290 26.44 16.37 -3.69
N ASP A 291 26.65 17.43 -2.88
CA ASP A 291 27.82 18.29 -2.97
C ASP A 291 29.08 17.64 -2.37
N LEU A 292 28.93 16.92 -1.25
CA LEU A 292 30.02 16.15 -0.63
C LEU A 292 30.45 14.96 -1.50
N ASN A 293 29.48 14.31 -2.15
CA ASN A 293 29.76 13.21 -3.08
C ASN A 293 30.58 13.71 -4.28
N LYS A 294 30.18 14.85 -4.87
CA LYS A 294 30.96 15.50 -5.94
C LYS A 294 32.35 15.93 -5.47
N ALA A 295 32.48 16.44 -4.25
CA ALA A 295 33.78 16.83 -3.70
C ALA A 295 34.73 15.62 -3.55
N CYS A 296 34.21 14.46 -3.12
CA CYS A 296 34.97 13.21 -3.06
C CYS A 296 35.40 12.72 -4.45
N GLU A 297 34.50 12.74 -5.43
CA GLU A 297 34.79 12.34 -6.82
C GLU A 297 35.85 13.26 -7.47
N ILE A 298 35.76 14.57 -7.24
CA ILE A 298 36.74 15.56 -7.74
C ILE A 298 38.12 15.31 -7.10
N ALA A 299 38.16 14.89 -5.83
CA ALA A 299 39.39 14.56 -5.13
C ALA A 299 39.96 13.18 -5.54
N GLY A 300 39.33 12.47 -6.49
CA GLY A 300 39.76 11.16 -6.97
C GLY A 300 39.39 10.00 -6.04
N GLY A 301 38.54 10.23 -5.05
CA GLY A 301 38.01 9.20 -4.16
C GLY A 301 36.69 8.60 -4.65
N THR A 302 36.34 7.44 -4.11
CA THR A 302 35.04 6.79 -4.36
C THR A 302 34.22 6.79 -3.08
N CYS A 303 33.00 7.34 -3.13
CA CYS A 303 32.09 7.28 -2.00
C CYS A 303 31.61 5.86 -1.76
N SER A 304 31.95 5.29 -0.61
CA SER A 304 31.42 4.02 -0.14
C SER A 304 30.56 4.22 1.09
N THR A 305 29.37 3.61 1.08
CA THR A 305 28.47 3.61 2.23
C THR A 305 28.92 2.51 3.17
N TRP A 306 29.41 2.90 4.36
CA TRP A 306 29.88 1.94 5.36
C TRP A 306 28.71 1.33 6.14
N LEU A 307 27.73 2.16 6.50
CA LEU A 307 26.51 1.72 7.18
C LEU A 307 25.31 2.43 6.57
N ASP A 308 24.48 1.66 5.87
CA ASP A 308 23.25 2.17 5.23
C ASP A 308 22.15 2.29 6.28
N GLY A 309 21.59 3.48 6.38
CA GLY A 309 20.50 3.83 7.28
C GLY A 309 19.31 2.89 7.19
N TYR A 310 19.04 2.38 5.99
CA TYR A 310 17.92 1.46 5.73
C TYR A 310 17.93 0.21 6.62
N TYR A 311 19.09 -0.36 6.95
CA TYR A 311 19.16 -1.57 7.78
C TYR A 311 18.89 -1.26 9.26
N ILE A 312 19.40 -0.13 9.75
CA ILE A 312 19.13 0.37 11.11
C ILE A 312 17.65 0.66 11.24
N GLU A 313 17.09 1.36 10.26
CA GLU A 313 15.68 1.72 10.24
C GLU A 313 14.78 0.50 10.16
N SER A 314 15.11 -0.48 9.31
CA SER A 314 14.35 -1.74 9.21
C SER A 314 14.32 -2.48 10.54
N ALA A 315 15.45 -2.53 11.26
CA ALA A 315 15.51 -3.12 12.60
C ALA A 315 14.70 -2.29 13.63
N ALA A 316 14.75 -0.97 13.58
CA ALA A 316 13.96 -0.10 14.45
C ALA A 316 12.46 -0.26 14.20
N CYS A 317 12.03 -0.26 12.94
CA CYS A 317 10.65 -0.51 12.51
C CYS A 317 10.15 -1.87 13.02
N LEU A 318 10.96 -2.93 12.94
CA LEU A 318 10.63 -4.25 13.49
C LEU A 318 10.31 -4.17 14.99
N VAL A 319 11.21 -3.58 15.77
CA VAL A 319 11.08 -3.45 17.23
C VAL A 319 9.84 -2.62 17.59
N ILE A 320 9.68 -1.46 16.94
CA ILE A 320 8.51 -0.59 17.13
C ILE A 320 7.22 -1.34 16.77
N GLY A 321 7.22 -2.12 15.69
CA GLY A 321 6.08 -2.93 15.25
C GLY A 321 5.68 -4.00 16.27
N PHE A 322 6.63 -4.73 16.84
CA PHE A 322 6.35 -5.72 17.88
C PHE A 322 5.90 -5.09 19.21
N ILE A 323 6.50 -3.95 19.59
CA ILE A 323 6.05 -3.18 20.76
C ILE A 323 4.61 -2.71 20.54
N TRP A 324 4.32 -2.12 19.37
CA TRP A 324 2.98 -1.69 19.00
C TRP A 324 1.99 -2.86 19.06
N LEU A 325 2.34 -4.02 18.50
CA LEU A 325 1.51 -5.21 18.52
C LEU A 325 1.18 -5.63 19.97
N LYS A 326 2.19 -5.67 20.85
CA LYS A 326 2.01 -6.05 22.26
C LYS A 326 1.11 -5.07 23.01
N LEU A 327 1.27 -3.76 22.80
CA LEU A 327 0.51 -2.72 23.49
C LEU A 327 -0.92 -2.58 22.95
N SER A 328 -1.08 -2.62 21.63
CA SER A 328 -2.34 -2.33 20.95
C SER A 328 -3.24 -3.54 20.74
N ALA A 329 -2.72 -4.78 20.78
CA ALA A 329 -3.51 -5.99 20.51
C ALA A 329 -4.74 -6.12 21.42
N ASN A 330 -4.60 -5.82 22.71
CA ASN A 330 -5.72 -5.87 23.66
C ASN A 330 -6.77 -4.79 23.34
N THR A 331 -6.33 -3.60 22.94
CA THR A 331 -7.23 -2.51 22.52
C THR A 331 -7.97 -2.86 21.24
N VAL A 332 -7.28 -3.40 20.24
CA VAL A 332 -7.87 -3.87 18.97
C VAL A 332 -8.94 -4.93 19.24
N ARG A 333 -8.65 -5.94 20.08
CA ARG A 333 -9.64 -6.97 20.47
C ARG A 333 -10.82 -6.39 21.23
N LYS A 334 -10.59 -5.42 22.13
CA LYS A 334 -11.66 -4.73 22.87
C LYS A 334 -12.56 -3.94 21.92
N LEU A 335 -11.99 -3.22 20.96
CA LEU A 335 -12.74 -2.45 19.96
C LEU A 335 -13.58 -3.38 19.07
N GLN A 336 -13.01 -4.50 18.59
CA GLN A 336 -13.73 -5.46 17.78
C GLN A 336 -14.96 -6.06 18.49
N ASN A 337 -14.88 -6.28 19.81
CA ASN A 337 -15.97 -6.87 20.59
C ASN A 337 -16.98 -5.83 21.12
N LYS A 338 -16.83 -4.54 20.80
CA LYS A 338 -17.83 -3.53 21.17
C LYS A 338 -19.10 -3.73 20.35
N GLU A 339 -20.25 -3.48 20.98
CA GLU A 339 -21.53 -3.43 20.28
C GLU A 339 -21.56 -2.31 19.24
N LEU A 340 -22.35 -2.50 18.19
CA LEU A 340 -22.53 -1.54 17.09
C LEU A 340 -23.01 -0.16 17.59
N SER A 341 -23.75 -0.12 18.71
CA SER A 341 -24.19 1.10 19.39
C SER A 341 -23.02 2.02 19.81
N ALA A 342 -21.83 1.46 20.07
CA ALA A 342 -20.64 2.24 20.40
C ALA A 342 -19.99 2.91 19.19
N TRP A 343 -20.43 2.56 17.98
CA TRP A 343 -19.89 3.05 16.70
C TRP A 343 -20.87 3.94 15.94
N SER A 344 -22.15 3.94 16.31
CA SER A 344 -23.17 4.86 15.80
C SER A 344 -23.27 6.09 16.69
N ALA A 345 -23.20 7.29 16.11
CA ALA A 345 -23.64 8.49 16.80
C ALA A 345 -25.17 8.41 16.86
N SER A 346 -25.73 8.05 18.02
CA SER A 346 -27.18 8.05 18.21
C SER A 346 -27.71 9.47 18.02
N SER A 347 -28.51 9.68 16.98
CA SER A 347 -29.53 10.72 16.99
C SER A 347 -30.69 10.28 17.87
#